data_AF-H9BXB1-F1
#
_entry.id   AF-H9BXB1-F1
#
_cell.length_a   1.000
_cell.length_b   1.000
_cell.length_c   1.000
_cell.angle_alpha   90.00
_cell.angle_beta   90.00
_cell.angle_gamma   90.00
#
_symmetry.space_group_name_H-M   'P 1'
#
loop_
_entity.id
_entity.type
_entity.pdbx_description
1 polymer ?
#
loop_
_entity_poly.entity_id
_entity_poly.type
_entity_poly.pdbx_seq_one_letter_code
_entity_poly.pdbx_strand_id
1 'polypeptide(L)' 'ADDKYTDKYDKINLQEILENKRLLESYMDCVLGKGKCTPEWKELKDHLQEAL' A
#
# COMPACT_ATOMS: atom_id res chain seq x y z
N ALA A 1 7.23 -20.92 -6.31
CA ALA A 1 6.48 -19.77 -5.80
C ALA A 1 6.47 -18.79 -6.95
N ASP A 2 5.30 -18.37 -7.42
CA ASP A 2 5.22 -17.38 -8.49
C ASP A 2 5.84 -16.07 -7.98
N ASP A 3 6.96 -15.65 -8.57
CA ASP A 3 7.67 -14.38 -8.30
C ASP A 3 6.86 -13.16 -8.82
N LYS A 4 5.54 -13.17 -8.61
CA LYS A 4 4.61 -12.21 -9.19
C LYS A 4 4.54 -10.91 -8.39
N TYR A 5 4.85 -10.97 -7.09
CA TYR A 5 4.84 -9.83 -6.18
C TYR A 5 6.15 -9.76 -5.41
N THR A 6 6.61 -8.55 -5.11
CA THR A 6 7.82 -8.32 -4.30
C THR A 6 7.56 -8.59 -2.81
N ASP A 7 8.51 -9.24 -2.15
CA ASP A 7 8.55 -9.46 -0.69
C ASP A 7 9.20 -8.28 0.07
N LYS A 8 9.71 -7.27 -0.66
CA LYS A 8 10.45 -6.14 -0.11
C LYS A 8 9.67 -5.38 0.96
N TYR A 9 8.34 -5.41 0.87
CA TYR A 9 7.42 -4.63 1.69
C TYR A 9 6.65 -5.47 2.73
N ASP A 10 6.98 -6.76 2.89
CA ASP A 10 6.27 -7.68 3.80
C ASP A 10 6.46 -7.35 5.29
N LYS A 11 7.49 -6.54 5.61
CA LYS A 11 7.81 -6.15 7.00
C LYS A 11 7.15 -4.84 7.43
N ILE A 12 6.24 -4.28 6.62
CA ILE A 12 5.50 -3.07 6.99
C ILE A 12 4.58 -3.37 8.17
N ASN A 13 4.62 -2.50 9.17
CA ASN A 13 3.74 -2.61 10.33
C ASN A 13 2.34 -2.08 10.00
N LEU A 14 1.47 -2.98 9.53
CA LEU A 14 0.07 -2.64 9.23
C LEU A 14 -0.70 -2.16 10.45
N GLN A 15 -0.38 -2.67 11.65
CA GLN A 15 -1.08 -2.29 12.87
C GLN A 15 -0.89 -0.81 13.19
N GLU A 16 0.36 -0.33 13.12
CA GLU A 16 0.69 1.08 13.31
C GLU A 16 -0.02 1.99 12.30
N ILE A 17 -0.15 1.53 11.06
CA ILE A 17 -0.84 2.26 9.99
C ILE A 17 -2.33 2.38 10.28
N LEU A 18 -2.96 1.28 10.69
CA LEU A 18 -4.40 1.26 11.00
C LEU A 18 -4.74 2.07 12.26
N GLU A 19 -3.85 2.10 13.25
CA GLU A 19 -4.02 2.89 14.48
C GLU A 19 -3.77 4.39 14.28
N ASN A 20 -2.99 4.76 13.25
CA ASN A 20 -2.70 6.16 12.93
C ASN A 20 -3.60 6.67 11.79
N LYS A 21 -4.72 7.29 12.16
CA LYS A 21 -5.70 7.84 11.21
C LYS A 21 -5.09 8.75 10.13
N ARG A 22 -4.12 9.61 10.48
CA ARG A 22 -3.47 10.51 9.50
C ARG A 22 -2.66 9.72 8.47
N LEU A 23 -1.99 8.66 8.91
CA LEU A 23 -1.18 7.80 8.06
C LEU A 23 -2.08 6.96 7.15
N LEU A 24 -3.15 6.39 7.70
CA LEU A 24 -4.16 5.65 6.94
C LEU A 24 -4.81 6.51 5.86
N GLU A 25 -5.23 7.73 6.19
CA GLU A 25 -5.84 8.67 5.23
C GLU A 25 -4.87 8.99 4.08
N SER A 26 -3.59 9.24 4.39
CA SER A 26 -2.58 9.49 3.36
C SER A 26 -2.40 8.31 2.40
N TYR A 27 -2.47 7.08 2.90
CA TYR A 27 -2.34 5.88 2.07
C TYR A 27 -3.61 5.58 1.29
N MET A 28 -4.79 5.81 1.86
CA MET A 28 -6.05 5.73 1.13
C MET A 28 -6.11 6.75 0.00
N ASP A 29 -5.65 7.98 0.23
CA ASP A 29 -5.59 9.02 -0.81
C ASP A 29 -4.66 8.62 -1.96
N CYS A 30 -3.56 7.92 -1.68
CA CYS A 30 -2.69 7.34 -2.71
C CYS A 30 -3.46 6.34 -3.59
N VAL A 31 -4.10 5.34 -2.97
CA VAL A 31 -4.84 4.28 -3.68
C VAL A 31 -5.97 4.89 -4.51
N LEU A 32 -6.67 5.89 -3.97
CA LEU A 32 -7.74 6.63 -4.64
C LEU A 32 -7.24 7.66 -5.67
N GLY A 33 -5.93 7.85 -5.84
CA GLY A 33 -5.34 8.81 -6.79
C GLY A 33 -5.55 10.28 -6.42
N LYS A 34 -5.87 10.57 -5.16
CA LYS A 34 -6.12 11.92 -4.63
C LYS A 34 -4.89 12.53 -3.94
N GLY A 35 -3.85 11.73 -3.70
CA GLY A 35 -2.65 12.13 -2.97
C GLY A 35 -1.37 11.51 -3.52
N LYS A 36 -0.26 11.82 -2.83
CA LYS A 36 1.05 11.24 -3.15
C LYS A 36 1.13 9.81 -2.62
N CYS A 37 1.72 8.92 -3.40
CA CYS A 37 2.03 7.57 -3.00
C CYS A 37 3.48 7.46 -2.54
N THR A 38 3.70 6.73 -1.45
CA THR A 38 5.02 6.19 -1.15
C THR A 38 5.29 4.97 -2.04
N PRO A 39 6.56 4.57 -2.25
CA PRO A 39 6.90 3.47 -3.15
C PRO A 39 6.18 2.15 -2.81
N GLU A 40 6.01 1.85 -1.53
CA GLU A 40 5.33 0.63 -1.07
C GLU A 40 3.83 0.62 -1.40
N TRP A 41 3.13 1.75 -1.23
CA TRP A 41 1.71 1.83 -1.56
C TRP A 41 1.45 2.02 -3.05
N LYS A 42 2.45 2.51 -3.79
CA LYS A 42 2.42 2.50 -5.26
C LYS A 42 2.45 1.07 -5.78
N GLU A 43 3.35 0.23 -5.26
CA GLU A 43 3.38 -1.19 -5.58
C GLU A 43 2.02 -1.83 -5.31
N LEU A 44 1.47 -1.63 -4.11
CA LEU A 44 0.14 -2.15 -3.78
C LEU A 44 -0.92 -1.66 -4.77
N LYS A 45 -0.96 -0.36 -5.06
CA LYS A 45 -1.94 0.24 -5.96
C LYS A 45 -1.88 -0.35 -7.37
N ASP A 46 -0.67 -0.55 -7.90
CA ASP A 46 -0.45 -1.06 -9.26
C ASP A 46 -0.90 -2.53 -9.37
N HIS A 47 -0.77 -3.30 -8.29
CA HIS A 47 -1.21 -4.70 -8.21
C HIS A 47 -2.63 -4.89 -7.66
N LEU A 48 -3.26 -3.86 -7.10
CA LEU A 48 -4.57 -3.99 -6.44
C LEU A 48 -5.66 -4.45 -7.42
N GLN A 49 -5.62 -3.98 -8.67
CA GLN A 49 -6.64 -4.32 -9.66
C GLN A 49 -6.59 -5.77 -10.13
N GLU A 50 -5.42 -6.40 -10.14
CA GLU A 50 -5.31 -7.81 -10.56
C GLU A 50 -5.67 -8.79 -9.43
N ALA A 51 -5.66 -8.31 -8.18
CA ALA A 51 -5.95 -9.09 -6.99
C ALA A 51 -7.45 -9.09 -6.60
N LEU A 52 -8.27 -8.25 -7.26
CA LEU A 52 -9.73 -8.19 -7.10
C LEU A 52 -10.45 -9.21 -7.99
#